data_AF-A0A6A3QC43-F1
#
_entry.id   AF-A0A6A3QC43-F1
#
_cell.length_a   1.000
_cell.length_b   1.000
_cell.length_c   1.000
_cell.angle_alpha   90.00
_cell.angle_beta   90.00
_cell.angle_gamma   90.00
#
_symmetry.space_group_name_H-M   'P 1'
#
loop_
_entity.id
_entity.type
_entity.pdbx_description
1 polymer ?
#
loop_
_entity_poly.entity_id
_entity_poly.type
_entity_poly.pdbx_seq_one_letter_code
_entity_poly.pdbx_strand_id
1 'polypeptide(L)'
;MDTGEFDDGQFWLIPEELSVLQIVSVAGLAVVVALYSYVLLKMLVWREYHHVEGSFVDRVLMRCEPSRTLSDDWSKLDLPHRAYRLIWELYLFLKELTGFRGRHRKLWNLCLKALDLMLQAFMVSGLLEAGTPVQLTLGFAVFTALNSLFCAVEIISHRYTAFAEILIDSLFDLCAAVVFPIVVLLYSAHNFDFDRAVFRINMELSHAGSFERRARMLANPTEIELFRVSFDSLRIRTLSDFFLRIGMNIGFAYRFKRVVEVLIQMQTQRQRQQATKRGSQVDQHSTLLKFPKVVGGKRSCQRAAPKSLAILFLAYSVGVVVVTQEAISTSQSVCAPFPECVVFAYRWRDTPYCPCRALIDGDRAPKTYYEWTHPADATNTVKALASAGTLETLQLINRQLTVLPDELRGCRDLNFIQIEGKVGSNNLGTLADDLFSDMPKLRYLQLGLHQRMVRLPALDGVPNLSCLILSRMSAFTELPSFKKLPRLQRLEFSVLKHLSWIPDLQSVGTIVHFAVYQGATLCCNGFLGACDLTNPFCTNATCLQDASLQATRTTLDVFQTFSSNVCQPYSGLSQTPTAATIQMCDGVPYRQCRLPGLEAGTWVVGICYNHRSRL
;
A
#
# COMPACT_ATOMS: atom_id res chain seq x y z
N MET A 1 -1.28 -5.91 -14.53
CA MET A 1 -1.75 -7.18 -13.93
C MET A 1 -3.17 -7.55 -14.36
N ASP A 2 -3.98 -6.64 -14.93
CA ASP A 2 -5.28 -6.99 -15.53
C ASP A 2 -6.18 -7.86 -14.62
N THR A 3 -6.45 -7.34 -13.43
CA THR A 3 -7.28 -7.98 -12.39
C THR A 3 -8.48 -7.10 -12.04
N GLY A 4 -8.82 -6.12 -12.89
CA GLY A 4 -9.83 -5.10 -12.57
C GLY A 4 -11.24 -5.65 -12.49
N GLU A 5 -11.52 -6.75 -13.20
CA GLU A 5 -12.83 -7.41 -13.22
C GLU A 5 -12.95 -8.51 -12.15
N PHE A 6 -11.85 -8.84 -11.45
CA PHE A 6 -11.84 -9.92 -10.47
C PHE A 6 -12.43 -9.49 -9.14
N ASP A 7 -13.29 -10.35 -8.59
CA ASP A 7 -13.99 -10.14 -7.33
C ASP A 7 -14.71 -8.77 -7.30
N ASP A 8 -15.44 -8.44 -8.38
CA ASP A 8 -16.13 -7.16 -8.62
C ASP A 8 -15.24 -5.91 -8.35
N GLY A 9 -13.98 -5.96 -8.80
CA GLY A 9 -12.98 -4.89 -8.60
C GLY A 9 -12.28 -4.92 -7.24
N GLN A 10 -12.67 -5.82 -6.34
CA GLN A 10 -12.17 -5.86 -4.97
C GLN A 10 -11.04 -6.88 -4.74
N PHE A 11 -10.46 -7.46 -5.80
CA PHE A 11 -9.37 -8.46 -5.69
C PHE A 11 -8.23 -8.05 -4.73
N TRP A 12 -7.77 -6.80 -4.84
CA TRP A 12 -6.67 -6.27 -4.01
C TRP A 12 -7.13 -5.66 -2.68
N LEU A 13 -8.45 -5.51 -2.46
CA LEU A 13 -9.05 -4.86 -1.28
C LEU A 13 -8.38 -3.50 -0.96
N ILE A 14 -8.08 -2.74 -2.02
CA ILE A 14 -7.52 -1.39 -1.93
C ILE A 14 -8.70 -0.42 -1.77
N PRO A 15 -8.70 0.44 -0.74
CA PRO A 15 -9.82 1.35 -0.49
C PRO A 15 -9.91 2.38 -1.61
N GLU A 16 -11.10 2.50 -2.20
CA GLU A 16 -11.38 3.43 -3.30
C GLU A 16 -11.84 4.82 -2.84
N GLU A 17 -12.21 4.99 -1.55
CA GLU A 17 -12.73 6.26 -1.04
C GLU A 17 -11.66 7.35 -0.97
N LEU A 18 -11.96 8.51 -1.57
CA LEU A 18 -11.16 9.74 -1.52
C LEU A 18 -11.12 10.33 -0.10
N SER A 19 -10.11 9.95 0.67
CA SER A 19 -9.80 10.64 1.94
C SER A 19 -9.32 12.07 1.69
N VAL A 20 -9.49 12.96 2.67
CA VAL A 20 -8.92 14.32 2.63
C VAL A 20 -7.41 14.27 2.34
N LEU A 21 -6.71 13.29 2.93
CA LEU A 21 -5.29 13.07 2.67
C LEU A 21 -5.01 12.73 1.20
N GLN A 22 -5.83 11.91 0.55
CA GLN A 22 -5.66 11.60 -0.87
C GLN A 22 -5.94 12.82 -1.76
N ILE A 23 -6.94 13.65 -1.44
CA ILE A 23 -7.20 14.90 -2.16
C ILE A 23 -5.97 15.82 -2.08
N VAL A 24 -5.43 16.02 -0.87
CA VAL A 24 -4.21 16.79 -0.65
C VAL A 24 -3.02 16.16 -1.37
N SER A 25 -2.93 14.83 -1.40
CA SER A 25 -1.89 14.09 -2.12
C SER A 25 -1.96 14.30 -3.63
N VAL A 26 -3.16 14.27 -4.23
CA VAL A 26 -3.37 14.56 -5.65
C VAL A 26 -2.97 16.00 -5.95
N ALA A 27 -3.36 16.96 -5.11
CA ALA A 27 -2.94 18.35 -5.27
C ALA A 27 -1.41 18.50 -5.19
N GLY A 28 -0.76 17.82 -4.23
CA GLY A 28 0.69 17.79 -4.09
C GLY A 28 1.39 17.19 -5.31
N LEU A 29 0.88 16.09 -5.86
CA LEU A 29 1.40 15.49 -7.09
C LEU A 29 1.19 16.40 -8.31
N ALA A 30 0.06 17.13 -8.40
CA ALA A 30 -0.15 18.12 -9.45
C ALA A 30 0.88 19.26 -9.40
N VAL A 31 1.26 19.70 -8.18
CA VAL A 31 2.37 20.65 -7.99
C VAL A 31 3.69 20.06 -8.48
N VAL A 32 3.99 18.79 -8.16
CA VAL A 32 5.19 18.10 -8.67
C VAL A 32 5.22 18.07 -10.20
N VAL A 33 4.10 17.71 -10.84
CA VAL A 33 3.98 17.69 -12.31
C VAL A 33 4.20 19.08 -12.90
N ALA A 34 3.63 20.12 -12.30
CA ALA A 34 3.86 21.50 -12.71
C ALA A 34 5.34 21.92 -12.58
N LEU A 35 6.02 21.51 -11.50
CA LEU A 35 7.45 21.77 -11.32
C LEU A 35 8.31 21.05 -12.37
N TYR A 36 8.04 19.77 -12.65
CA TYR A 36 8.74 19.04 -13.71
C TYR A 36 8.50 19.66 -15.08
N SER A 37 7.26 20.05 -15.38
CA SER A 37 6.89 20.72 -16.62
C SER A 37 7.59 22.07 -16.76
N TYR A 38 7.70 22.85 -15.68
CA TYR A 38 8.46 24.09 -15.64
C TYR A 38 9.95 23.86 -15.95
N VAL A 39 10.57 22.84 -15.34
CA VAL A 39 11.98 22.53 -15.61
C VAL A 39 12.19 22.04 -17.05
N LEU A 40 11.27 21.24 -17.59
CA LEU A 40 11.28 20.79 -18.97
C LEU A 40 11.12 21.95 -19.96
N LEU A 41 10.17 22.86 -19.71
CA LEU A 41 9.97 24.07 -20.51
C LEU A 41 11.23 24.95 -20.50
N LYS A 42 11.87 25.09 -19.33
CA LYS A 42 13.12 25.83 -19.18
C LYS A 42 14.26 25.19 -19.98
N MET A 43 14.31 23.85 -20.06
CA MET A 43 15.28 23.12 -20.89
C MET A 43 15.05 23.32 -22.39
N LEU A 44 13.79 23.21 -22.84
CA LEU A 44 13.45 23.13 -24.26
C LEU A 44 13.24 24.49 -24.92
N VAL A 45 12.57 25.43 -24.23
CA VAL A 45 12.09 26.69 -24.81
C VAL A 45 12.95 27.87 -24.36
N TRP A 46 13.30 27.97 -23.08
CA TRP A 46 14.08 29.10 -22.54
C TRP A 46 15.59 28.87 -22.61
N ARG A 47 16.06 28.38 -23.75
CA ARG A 47 17.48 28.13 -24.02
C ARG A 47 18.31 29.42 -24.14
N GLU A 48 17.63 30.56 -24.29
CA GLU A 48 18.25 31.88 -24.47
C GLU A 48 18.37 32.65 -23.14
N TYR A 49 19.57 33.17 -22.88
CA TYR A 49 20.00 33.74 -21.59
C TYR A 49 19.10 34.83 -21.02
N HIS A 50 18.44 35.61 -21.87
CA HIS A 50 17.59 36.73 -21.47
C HIS A 50 16.33 36.34 -20.67
N HIS A 51 15.96 35.05 -20.66
CA HIS A 51 14.89 34.53 -19.79
C HIS A 51 15.39 33.83 -18.51
N VAL A 52 16.70 33.58 -18.38
CA VAL A 52 17.30 32.97 -17.19
C VAL A 52 17.73 34.01 -16.17
N GLU A 53 18.17 35.18 -16.63
CA GLU A 53 18.57 36.28 -15.76
C GLU A 53 17.40 37.25 -15.52
N GLY A 54 16.53 36.88 -14.59
CA GLY A 54 15.43 37.73 -14.13
C GLY A 54 14.09 37.01 -14.11
N SER A 55 13.92 36.11 -13.13
CA SER A 55 12.57 35.74 -12.69
C SER A 55 11.74 37.03 -12.54
N PHE A 56 10.43 37.00 -12.83
CA PHE A 56 9.56 38.13 -12.52
C PHE A 56 9.77 38.62 -11.08
N VAL A 57 10.00 37.67 -10.16
CA VAL A 57 10.38 37.90 -8.77
C VAL A 57 11.69 38.67 -8.64
N ASP A 58 12.76 38.29 -9.36
CA ASP A 58 14.04 39.02 -9.34
C ASP A 58 13.90 40.45 -9.89
N ARG A 59 13.03 40.68 -10.87
CA ARG A 59 12.74 42.02 -11.42
C ARG A 59 11.94 42.89 -10.46
N VAL A 60 10.91 42.32 -9.83
CA VAL A 60 10.09 43.00 -8.81
C VAL A 60 10.94 43.30 -7.58
N LEU A 61 11.71 42.32 -7.10
CA LEU A 61 12.60 42.50 -5.97
C LEU A 61 13.80 43.37 -6.31
N MET A 62 14.36 43.43 -7.52
CA MET A 62 15.39 44.45 -7.82
C MET A 62 14.83 45.88 -7.87
N ARG A 63 13.54 46.05 -8.16
CA ARG A 63 12.83 47.32 -7.91
C ARG A 63 12.69 47.65 -6.42
N CYS A 64 12.94 46.62 -5.61
CA CYS A 64 13.16 46.52 -4.17
C CYS A 64 14.24 47.36 -3.48
N GLU A 65 15.12 47.95 -4.29
CA GLU A 65 16.44 48.35 -3.80
C GLU A 65 16.30 49.61 -2.95
N PRO A 66 16.65 49.57 -1.65
CA PRO A 66 16.59 50.76 -0.81
C PRO A 66 17.53 51.82 -1.37
N SER A 67 17.03 53.05 -1.49
CA SER A 67 17.82 54.18 -1.98
C SER A 67 19.06 54.38 -1.10
N ARG A 68 20.24 54.49 -1.73
CA ARG A 68 21.55 54.71 -1.07
C ARG A 68 21.64 55.99 -0.23
N THR A 69 20.58 56.80 -0.20
CA THR A 69 20.52 58.11 0.47
C THR A 69 19.83 58.08 1.84
N LEU A 70 19.30 56.94 2.30
CA LEU A 70 18.70 56.83 3.64
C LEU A 70 19.73 56.42 4.70
N SER A 71 19.94 57.31 5.67
CA SER A 71 20.68 57.16 6.94
C SER A 71 20.69 55.73 7.51
N ASP A 72 21.86 55.28 7.99
CA ASP A 72 22.11 53.98 8.66
C ASP A 72 21.41 53.80 10.02
N ASP A 73 20.67 54.82 10.46
CA ASP A 73 20.02 54.85 11.77
C ASP A 73 18.67 54.09 11.75
N TRP A 74 18.72 52.80 12.11
CA TRP A 74 17.57 51.87 12.19
C TRP A 74 16.37 52.42 12.97
N SER A 75 16.63 53.29 13.96
CA SER A 75 15.64 53.85 14.88
C SER A 75 14.67 54.85 14.24
N LYS A 76 15.04 55.45 13.08
CA LYS A 76 14.29 56.55 12.44
C LYS A 76 13.50 56.16 11.17
N LEU A 77 13.45 54.88 10.81
CA LEU A 77 12.67 54.40 9.66
C LEU A 77 11.24 53.99 10.04
N ASP A 78 10.26 54.40 9.23
CA ASP A 78 8.87 53.93 9.29
C ASP A 78 8.79 52.39 9.14
N LEU A 79 7.81 51.77 9.80
CA LEU A 79 7.55 50.32 9.78
C LEU A 79 7.61 49.67 8.37
N PRO A 80 6.99 50.22 7.31
CA PRO A 80 7.06 49.65 5.96
C PRO A 80 8.47 49.67 5.37
N HIS A 81 9.27 50.71 5.65
CA HIS A 81 10.66 50.80 5.16
C HIS A 81 11.58 49.81 5.88
N ARG A 82 11.35 49.52 7.17
CA ARG A 82 12.06 48.45 7.89
C ARG A 82 11.73 47.06 7.34
N ALA A 83 10.45 46.77 7.11
CA ALA A 83 10.02 45.51 6.52
C ALA A 83 10.62 45.31 5.11
N TYR A 84 10.65 46.36 4.30
CA TYR A 84 11.22 46.34 2.96
C TYR A 84 12.75 46.09 2.96
N ARG A 85 13.49 46.76 3.85
CA ARG A 85 14.94 46.53 4.02
C ARG A 85 15.24 45.10 4.48
N LEU A 86 14.44 44.57 5.42
CA LEU A 86 14.56 43.17 5.86
C LEU A 86 14.26 42.17 4.73
N ILE A 87 13.21 42.41 3.94
CA ILE A 87 12.87 41.58 2.77
C ILE A 87 14.02 41.61 1.74
N TRP A 88 14.62 42.77 1.51
CA TRP A 88 15.75 42.94 0.60
C TRP A 88 17.03 42.25 1.10
N GLU A 89 17.37 42.40 2.38
CA GLU A 89 18.50 41.69 2.99
C GLU A 89 18.30 40.17 2.97
N LEU A 90 17.08 39.70 3.26
CA LEU A 90 16.72 38.29 3.16
C LEU A 90 16.83 37.78 1.71
N TYR A 91 16.40 38.57 0.73
CA TYR A 91 16.53 38.22 -0.69
C TYR A 91 18.00 38.16 -1.13
N LEU A 92 18.83 39.13 -0.75
CA LEU A 92 20.27 39.10 -1.03
C LEU A 92 20.93 37.89 -0.38
N PHE A 93 20.60 37.59 0.87
CA PHE A 93 21.09 36.41 1.57
C PHE A 93 20.66 35.11 0.87
N LEU A 94 19.38 34.97 0.50
CA LEU A 94 18.86 33.83 -0.26
C LEU A 94 19.56 33.69 -1.63
N LYS A 95 19.84 34.80 -2.30
CA LYS A 95 20.55 34.82 -3.60
C LYS A 95 22.02 34.44 -3.44
N GLU A 96 22.67 34.85 -2.35
CA GLU A 96 24.03 34.40 -2.00
C GLU A 96 24.10 32.94 -1.54
N LEU A 97 23.02 32.40 -0.97
CA LEU A 97 22.92 30.98 -0.60
C LEU A 97 22.71 30.08 -1.82
N THR A 98 21.78 30.47 -2.70
CA THR A 98 21.31 29.63 -3.81
C THR A 98 22.11 29.82 -5.10
N GLY A 99 22.75 30.98 -5.27
CA GLY A 99 23.47 31.38 -6.48
C GLY A 99 24.69 30.53 -6.79
N PHE A 100 24.96 30.32 -8.09
CA PHE A 100 26.05 29.47 -8.58
C PHE A 100 27.45 29.92 -8.08
N ARG A 101 27.68 31.22 -7.94
CA ARG A 101 28.91 31.82 -7.37
C ARG A 101 28.74 32.35 -5.94
N GLY A 102 27.67 31.93 -5.26
CA GLY A 102 27.33 32.34 -3.91
C GLY A 102 28.40 31.97 -2.89
N ARG A 103 28.62 32.83 -1.90
CA ARG A 103 29.66 32.66 -0.86
C ARG A 103 29.39 31.44 0.03
N HIS A 104 28.11 31.14 0.28
CA HIS A 104 27.63 30.08 1.17
C HIS A 104 27.00 28.88 0.45
N ARG A 105 27.15 28.80 -0.87
CA ARG A 105 26.58 27.72 -1.70
C ARG A 105 26.92 26.30 -1.21
N LYS A 106 28.18 26.07 -0.82
CA LYS A 106 28.65 24.75 -0.36
C LYS A 106 27.93 24.31 0.91
N LEU A 107 27.69 25.24 1.83
CA LEU A 107 26.92 24.98 3.05
C LEU A 107 25.45 24.69 2.73
N TRP A 108 24.84 25.45 1.82
CA TRP A 108 23.46 25.21 1.40
C TRP A 108 23.28 23.85 0.72
N ASN A 109 24.19 23.47 -0.18
CA ASN A 109 24.20 22.14 -0.79
C ASN A 109 24.31 21.04 0.27
N LEU A 110 25.16 21.23 1.28
CA LEU A 110 25.29 20.28 2.38
C LEU A 110 24.00 20.14 3.19
N CYS A 111 23.33 21.25 3.51
CA CYS A 111 22.04 21.22 4.22
C CYS A 111 20.96 20.48 3.40
N LEU A 112 20.87 20.76 2.10
CA LEU A 112 19.96 20.05 1.20
C LEU A 112 20.29 18.55 1.10
N LYS A 113 21.57 18.19 1.21
CA LYS A 113 21.99 16.80 1.23
C LYS A 113 21.62 16.09 2.53
N ALA A 114 21.79 16.77 3.66
CA ALA A 114 21.37 16.25 4.96
C ALA A 114 19.86 16.00 4.99
N LEU A 115 19.05 16.92 4.46
CA LEU A 115 17.60 16.75 4.34
C LEU A 115 17.23 15.58 3.42
N ASP A 116 17.89 15.44 2.26
CA ASP A 116 17.67 14.31 1.35
C ASP A 116 18.02 12.97 2.02
N LEU A 117 19.18 12.85 2.66
CA LEU A 117 19.55 11.63 3.39
C LEU A 117 18.58 11.32 4.54
N MET A 118 18.06 12.35 5.23
CA MET A 118 17.03 12.18 6.24
C MET A 118 15.74 11.59 5.64
N LEU A 119 15.26 12.11 4.51
CA LEU A 119 14.09 11.57 3.81
C LEU A 119 14.33 10.12 3.35
N GLN A 120 15.53 9.82 2.83
CA GLN A 120 15.93 8.48 2.44
C GLN A 120 16.03 7.54 3.65
N ALA A 121 16.51 8.00 4.80
CA ALA A 121 16.54 7.23 6.04
C ALA A 121 15.12 6.86 6.51
N PHE A 122 14.19 7.82 6.47
CA PHE A 122 12.78 7.54 6.76
C PHE A 122 12.18 6.54 5.79
N MET A 123 12.55 6.59 4.51
CA MET A 123 12.11 5.62 3.51
C MET A 123 12.63 4.22 3.86
N VAL A 124 13.92 4.06 4.17
CA VAL A 124 14.50 2.78 4.62
C VAL A 124 13.77 2.26 5.87
N SER A 125 13.53 3.10 6.85
CA SER A 125 12.79 2.73 8.06
C SER A 125 11.36 2.29 7.75
N GLY A 126 10.68 2.96 6.80
CA GLY A 126 9.34 2.57 6.36
C GLY A 126 9.33 1.22 5.64
N LEU A 127 10.32 0.97 4.76
CA LEU A 127 10.51 -0.31 4.08
C LEU A 127 10.77 -1.46 5.07
N LEU A 128 11.58 -1.20 6.11
CA LEU A 128 11.87 -2.15 7.18
C LEU A 128 10.62 -2.50 8.01
N GLU A 129 9.91 -1.48 8.50
CA GLU A 129 8.70 -1.68 9.32
C GLU A 129 7.55 -2.33 8.53
N ALA A 130 7.43 -2.03 7.23
CA ALA A 130 6.42 -2.65 6.36
C ALA A 130 6.68 -4.13 6.07
N GLY A 131 7.92 -4.62 6.24
CA GLY A 131 8.30 -5.99 5.86
C GLY A 131 8.46 -6.17 4.34
N THR A 132 8.89 -5.13 3.63
CA THR A 132 9.10 -5.21 2.18
C THR A 132 10.21 -6.22 1.81
N PRO A 133 10.17 -6.83 0.60
CA PRO A 133 11.15 -7.84 0.21
C PRO A 133 12.60 -7.41 0.47
N VAL A 134 13.41 -8.33 1.00
CA VAL A 134 14.80 -8.07 1.43
C VAL A 134 15.64 -7.44 0.32
N GLN A 135 15.46 -7.88 -0.93
CA GLN A 135 16.22 -7.36 -2.07
C GLN A 135 15.95 -5.86 -2.31
N LEU A 136 14.70 -5.43 -2.15
CA LEU A 136 14.31 -4.03 -2.34
C LEU A 136 14.79 -3.16 -1.17
N THR A 137 14.62 -3.63 0.06
CA THR A 137 15.03 -2.91 1.27
C THR A 137 16.54 -2.73 1.35
N LEU A 138 17.29 -3.82 1.21
CA LEU A 138 18.75 -3.78 1.25
C LEU A 138 19.31 -3.00 0.05
N GLY A 139 18.72 -3.19 -1.14
CA GLY A 139 19.10 -2.43 -2.34
C GLY A 139 18.94 -0.93 -2.15
N PHE A 140 17.83 -0.48 -1.55
CA PHE A 140 17.62 0.94 -1.25
C PHE A 140 18.55 1.45 -0.14
N ALA A 141 18.83 0.66 0.90
CA ALA A 141 19.78 1.03 1.95
C ALA A 141 21.22 1.19 1.42
N VAL A 142 21.67 0.27 0.55
CA VAL A 142 22.97 0.38 -0.14
C VAL A 142 23.00 1.61 -1.04
N PHE A 143 21.91 1.88 -1.76
CA PHE A 143 21.78 3.09 -2.56
C PHE A 143 21.90 4.37 -1.70
N THR A 144 21.24 4.44 -0.55
CA THR A 144 21.35 5.56 0.41
C THR A 144 22.77 5.66 0.99
N ALA A 145 23.44 4.54 1.23
CA ALA A 145 24.82 4.51 1.68
C ALA A 145 25.77 5.09 0.63
N LEU A 146 25.60 4.71 -0.64
CA LEU A 146 26.37 5.27 -1.76
C LEU A 146 26.13 6.77 -1.90
N ASN A 147 24.87 7.21 -1.78
CA ASN A 147 24.50 8.62 -1.83
C ASN A 147 25.26 9.46 -0.77
N SER A 148 25.37 8.93 0.45
CA SER A 148 26.16 9.55 1.52
C SER A 148 27.67 9.49 1.28
N LEU A 149 28.17 8.36 0.78
CA LEU A 149 29.58 8.16 0.47
C LEU A 149 30.08 9.15 -0.59
N PHE A 150 29.29 9.36 -1.65
CA PHE A 150 29.60 10.36 -2.68
C PHE A 150 29.72 11.76 -2.08
N CYS A 151 28.84 12.13 -1.14
CA CYS A 151 28.95 13.41 -0.43
C CYS A 151 30.26 13.53 0.37
N ALA A 152 30.67 12.47 1.08
CA ALA A 152 31.94 12.46 1.81
C ALA A 152 33.14 12.63 0.86
N VAL A 153 33.14 11.93 -0.27
CA VAL A 153 34.18 12.03 -1.30
C VAL A 153 34.25 13.44 -1.89
N GLU A 154 33.11 14.09 -2.12
CA GLU A 154 33.06 15.48 -2.59
C GLU A 154 33.68 16.46 -1.59
N ILE A 155 33.41 16.29 -0.28
CA ILE A 155 34.00 17.11 0.78
C ILE A 155 35.52 16.95 0.84
N ILE A 156 36.03 15.73 0.63
CA ILE A 156 37.47 15.42 0.74
C ILE A 156 38.25 15.81 -0.54
N SER A 157 37.72 15.47 -1.70
CA SER A 157 38.47 15.47 -2.96
C SER A 157 38.67 16.87 -3.53
N HIS A 158 37.76 17.84 -3.30
CA HIS A 158 37.75 19.20 -3.89
C HIS A 158 37.95 19.29 -5.43
N ARG A 159 38.13 18.16 -6.14
CA ARG A 159 38.39 18.08 -7.58
C ARG A 159 37.14 18.22 -8.43
N TYR A 160 35.96 18.00 -7.85
CA TYR A 160 34.71 18.07 -8.58
C TYR A 160 34.37 19.51 -8.94
N THR A 161 33.93 19.71 -10.18
CA THR A 161 33.36 21.00 -10.58
C THR A 161 32.01 21.17 -9.89
N ALA A 162 31.65 22.41 -9.62
CA ALA A 162 30.38 22.71 -8.99
C ALA A 162 29.16 22.25 -9.85
N PHE A 163 29.35 22.02 -11.15
CA PHE A 163 28.35 21.39 -12.01
C PHE A 163 28.23 19.89 -11.74
N ALA A 164 29.36 19.18 -11.68
CA ALA A 164 29.38 17.73 -11.45
C ALA A 164 28.71 17.35 -10.12
N GLU A 165 28.95 18.11 -9.06
CA GLU A 165 28.33 17.89 -7.74
C GLU A 165 26.79 17.96 -7.81
N ILE A 166 26.24 19.03 -8.38
CA ILE A 166 24.78 19.18 -8.50
C ILE A 166 24.20 18.09 -9.41
N LEU A 167 24.91 17.71 -10.47
CA LEU A 167 24.45 16.66 -11.39
C LEU A 167 24.38 15.30 -10.68
N ILE A 168 25.42 14.90 -9.95
CA ILE A 168 25.46 13.65 -9.20
C ILE A 168 24.34 13.63 -8.15
N ASP A 169 24.22 14.69 -7.36
CA ASP A 169 23.14 14.86 -6.38
C ASP A 169 21.74 14.72 -7.02
N SER A 170 21.54 15.30 -8.20
CA SER A 170 20.27 15.22 -8.93
C SER A 170 19.99 13.82 -9.47
N LEU A 171 21.02 13.02 -9.80
CA LEU A 171 20.85 11.64 -10.24
C LEU A 171 20.40 10.74 -9.09
N PHE A 172 20.97 10.91 -7.90
CA PHE A 172 20.49 10.22 -6.70
C PHE A 172 19.04 10.58 -6.39
N ASP A 173 18.67 11.87 -6.43
CA ASP A 173 17.28 12.28 -6.19
C ASP A 173 16.32 11.69 -7.24
N LEU A 174 16.72 11.65 -8.52
CA LEU A 174 15.94 11.00 -9.58
C LEU A 174 15.74 9.51 -9.30
N CYS A 175 16.82 8.81 -8.92
CA CYS A 175 16.76 7.40 -8.61
C CYS A 175 15.81 7.12 -7.44
N ALA A 176 15.89 7.92 -6.37
CA ALA A 176 15.07 7.74 -5.19
C ALA A 176 13.59 8.11 -5.42
N ALA A 177 13.32 9.22 -6.12
CA ALA A 177 11.97 9.75 -6.31
C ALA A 177 11.20 9.06 -7.45
N VAL A 178 11.88 8.58 -8.50
CA VAL A 178 11.25 8.07 -9.73
C VAL A 178 11.65 6.63 -10.03
N VAL A 179 12.94 6.32 -10.06
CA VAL A 179 13.40 4.98 -10.49
C VAL A 179 13.02 3.90 -9.49
N PHE A 180 13.19 4.14 -8.19
CA PHE A 180 12.85 3.17 -7.16
C PHE A 180 11.37 2.76 -7.18
N PRO A 181 10.38 3.69 -7.23
CA PRO A 181 8.98 3.33 -7.45
C PRO A 181 8.74 2.46 -8.69
N ILE A 182 9.41 2.76 -9.81
CA ILE A 182 9.31 1.94 -11.03
C ILE A 182 9.86 0.53 -10.80
N VAL A 183 11.01 0.41 -10.13
CA VAL A 183 11.60 -0.90 -9.78
C VAL A 183 10.65 -1.72 -8.90
N VAL A 184 10.01 -1.11 -7.90
CA VAL A 184 9.03 -1.80 -7.04
C VAL A 184 7.83 -2.30 -7.87
N LEU A 185 7.33 -1.49 -8.81
CA LEU A 185 6.24 -1.91 -9.71
C LEU A 185 6.65 -3.04 -10.66
N LEU A 186 7.87 -2.99 -11.21
CA LEU A 186 8.40 -4.06 -12.08
C LEU A 186 8.63 -5.35 -11.29
N TYR A 187 9.19 -5.26 -10.09
CA TYR A 187 9.34 -6.38 -9.18
C TYR A 187 7.98 -7.02 -8.87
N SER A 188 7.00 -6.20 -8.53
CA SER A 188 5.63 -6.64 -8.27
C SER A 188 5.00 -7.33 -9.48
N ALA A 189 5.16 -6.76 -10.68
CA ALA A 189 4.64 -7.32 -11.93
C ALA A 189 5.27 -8.67 -12.31
N HIS A 190 6.54 -8.88 -11.98
CA HIS A 190 7.26 -10.11 -12.31
C HIS A 190 7.01 -11.24 -11.29
N ASN A 191 6.73 -10.92 -10.02
CA ASN A 191 6.59 -11.90 -8.95
C ASN A 191 5.15 -12.30 -8.64
N PHE A 192 4.15 -11.71 -9.31
CA PHE A 192 2.76 -12.09 -9.16
C PHE A 192 2.31 -12.92 -10.37
N ASP A 193 2.04 -14.20 -10.14
CA ASP A 193 1.48 -15.09 -11.14
C ASP A 193 0.02 -15.46 -10.81
N PHE A 194 -0.83 -15.46 -11.84
CA PHE A 194 -2.23 -15.82 -11.69
C PHE A 194 -2.73 -16.55 -12.93
N ASP A 195 -3.06 -17.83 -12.74
CA ASP A 195 -3.57 -18.69 -13.80
C ASP A 195 -5.03 -18.34 -14.14
N ARG A 196 -5.18 -17.48 -15.15
CA ARG A 196 -6.48 -17.04 -15.67
C ARG A 196 -7.24 -18.15 -16.38
N ALA A 197 -6.53 -19.11 -16.98
CA ALA A 197 -7.16 -20.21 -17.71
C ALA A 197 -7.86 -21.14 -16.71
N VAL A 198 -7.16 -21.53 -15.64
CA VAL A 198 -7.73 -22.31 -14.54
C VAL A 198 -8.87 -21.54 -13.87
N PHE A 199 -8.72 -20.24 -13.65
CA PHE A 199 -9.80 -19.44 -13.05
C PHE A 199 -11.08 -19.42 -13.91
N ARG A 200 -10.94 -19.26 -15.23
CA ARG A 200 -12.09 -19.28 -16.15
C ARG A 200 -12.82 -20.61 -16.12
N ILE A 201 -12.06 -21.71 -16.13
CA ILE A 201 -12.62 -23.07 -16.00
C ILE A 201 -13.36 -23.21 -14.66
N ASN A 202 -12.79 -22.72 -13.56
CA ASN A 202 -13.46 -22.76 -12.26
C ASN A 202 -14.73 -21.90 -12.22
N MET A 203 -14.77 -20.77 -12.92
CA MET A 203 -15.96 -19.93 -13.03
C MET A 203 -17.11 -20.64 -13.77
N GLU A 204 -16.78 -21.42 -14.80
CA GLU A 204 -17.74 -22.18 -15.61
C GLU A 204 -18.21 -23.46 -14.89
N LEU A 205 -17.30 -24.18 -14.22
CA LEU A 205 -17.58 -25.49 -13.62
C LEU A 205 -18.07 -25.42 -12.17
N SER A 206 -17.67 -24.40 -11.42
CA SER A 206 -18.01 -24.31 -9.99
C SER A 206 -19.39 -23.73 -9.76
N HIS A 207 -20.08 -24.26 -8.75
CA HIS A 207 -21.39 -23.77 -8.32
C HIS A 207 -21.30 -22.34 -7.78
N ALA A 208 -22.40 -21.59 -7.91
CA ALA A 208 -22.54 -20.28 -7.28
C ALA A 208 -22.34 -20.38 -5.75
N GLY A 209 -21.61 -19.41 -5.18
CA GLY A 209 -21.19 -19.43 -3.77
C GLY A 209 -20.02 -20.35 -3.43
N SER A 210 -19.41 -21.02 -4.43
CA SER A 210 -18.17 -21.76 -4.20
C SER A 210 -16.97 -20.80 -4.08
N PHE A 211 -16.08 -21.09 -3.13
CA PHE A 211 -14.83 -20.35 -2.94
C PHE A 211 -13.95 -20.32 -4.20
N GLU A 212 -14.01 -21.35 -5.03
CA GLU A 212 -13.23 -21.45 -6.27
C GLU A 212 -13.66 -20.44 -7.35
N ARG A 213 -14.84 -19.81 -7.21
CA ARG A 213 -15.27 -18.72 -8.10
C ARG A 213 -14.71 -17.36 -7.71
N ARG A 214 -13.95 -17.27 -6.61
CA ARG A 214 -13.29 -16.04 -6.18
C ARG A 214 -11.83 -16.07 -6.59
N ALA A 215 -11.40 -15.06 -7.34
CA ALA A 215 -10.04 -15.00 -7.87
C ALA A 215 -9.02 -14.94 -6.72
N ARG A 216 -9.28 -14.14 -5.69
CA ARG A 216 -8.41 -14.03 -4.52
C ARG A 216 -8.20 -15.36 -3.78
N MET A 217 -9.15 -16.28 -3.86
CA MET A 217 -9.08 -17.59 -3.22
C MET A 217 -8.15 -18.59 -3.94
N LEU A 218 -8.00 -18.40 -5.26
CA LEU A 218 -7.15 -19.22 -6.11
C LEU A 218 -5.71 -18.69 -6.16
N ALA A 219 -5.56 -17.37 -6.17
CA ALA A 219 -4.26 -16.71 -6.18
C ALA A 219 -3.40 -17.15 -4.98
N ASN A 220 -2.07 -17.17 -5.17
CA ASN A 220 -1.12 -17.46 -4.11
C ASN A 220 -1.22 -16.34 -3.04
N PRO A 221 -1.55 -16.67 -1.78
CA PRO A 221 -1.82 -15.64 -0.79
C PRO A 221 -0.52 -14.94 -0.37
N THR A 222 0.62 -15.64 -0.41
CA THR A 222 1.94 -15.07 -0.19
C THR A 222 2.28 -14.02 -1.23
N GLU A 223 2.07 -14.31 -2.51
CA GLU A 223 2.33 -13.35 -3.60
C GLU A 223 1.41 -12.13 -3.50
N ILE A 224 0.14 -12.33 -3.14
CA ILE A 224 -0.79 -11.23 -2.89
C ILE A 224 -0.26 -10.33 -1.77
N GLU A 225 0.11 -10.88 -0.61
CA GLU A 225 0.54 -10.06 0.52
C GLU A 225 1.89 -9.38 0.25
N LEU A 226 2.83 -10.05 -0.43
CA LEU A 226 4.09 -9.42 -0.88
C LEU A 226 3.84 -8.27 -1.86
N PHE A 227 2.89 -8.43 -2.79
CA PHE A 227 2.45 -7.36 -3.67
C PHE A 227 1.87 -6.20 -2.85
N ARG A 228 0.93 -6.48 -1.94
CA ARG A 228 0.24 -5.45 -1.16
C ARG A 228 1.21 -4.61 -0.35
N VAL A 229 2.14 -5.25 0.34
CA VAL A 229 3.16 -4.57 1.16
C VAL A 229 4.07 -3.71 0.29
N SER A 230 4.53 -4.25 -0.84
CA SER A 230 5.36 -3.51 -1.80
C SER A 230 4.61 -2.33 -2.42
N PHE A 231 3.36 -2.52 -2.84
CA PHE A 231 2.54 -1.48 -3.43
C PHE A 231 2.12 -0.42 -2.41
N ASP A 232 1.82 -0.80 -1.17
CA ASP A 232 1.51 0.14 -0.09
C ASP A 232 2.72 1.01 0.26
N SER A 233 3.95 0.49 0.11
CA SER A 233 5.18 1.29 0.19
C SER A 233 5.31 2.36 -0.91
N LEU A 234 4.45 2.33 -1.94
CA LEU A 234 4.35 3.34 -3.00
C LEU A 234 3.20 4.34 -2.78
N ARG A 235 2.25 4.04 -1.89
CA ARG A 235 1.05 4.85 -1.67
C ARG A 235 1.24 5.87 -0.57
N ILE A 236 0.54 7.00 -0.67
CA ILE A 236 0.45 7.98 0.41
C ILE A 236 -0.72 7.58 1.31
N ARG A 237 -0.41 6.93 2.44
CA ARG A 237 -1.42 6.47 3.41
C ARG A 237 -1.41 7.31 4.67
N THR A 238 -0.28 7.92 4.99
CA THR A 238 -0.05 8.74 6.19
C THR A 238 0.50 10.12 5.82
N LEU A 239 0.45 11.06 6.77
CA LEU A 239 1.07 12.38 6.61
C LEU A 239 2.58 12.28 6.40
N SER A 240 3.25 11.33 7.07
CA SER A 240 4.68 11.07 6.84
C SER A 240 4.96 10.64 5.41
N ASP A 241 4.13 9.76 4.83
CA ASP A 241 4.29 9.35 3.43
C ASP A 241 4.12 10.52 2.47
N PHE A 242 3.18 11.43 2.78
CA PHE A 242 2.95 12.63 1.98
C PHE A 242 4.20 13.50 1.96
N PHE A 243 4.73 13.87 3.13
CA PHE A 243 5.95 14.69 3.21
C PHE A 243 7.16 14.00 2.60
N LEU A 244 7.28 12.68 2.77
CA LEU A 244 8.38 11.91 2.22
C LEU A 244 8.34 11.92 0.70
N ARG A 245 7.22 11.51 0.08
CA ARG A 245 7.12 11.40 -1.37
C ARG A 245 7.12 12.75 -2.07
N ILE A 246 6.32 13.69 -1.58
CA ILE A 246 6.25 15.03 -2.16
C ILE A 246 7.57 15.77 -1.92
N GLY A 247 8.16 15.64 -0.73
CA GLY A 247 9.46 16.23 -0.40
C GLY A 247 10.59 15.73 -1.29
N MET A 248 10.70 14.42 -1.51
CA MET A 248 11.71 13.83 -2.41
C MET A 248 11.53 14.33 -3.86
N ASN A 249 10.30 14.38 -4.37
CA ASN A 249 10.01 14.86 -5.72
C ASN A 249 10.30 16.38 -5.88
N ILE A 250 9.94 17.20 -4.88
CA ILE A 250 10.26 18.63 -4.87
C ILE A 250 11.78 18.83 -4.78
N GLY A 251 12.47 18.05 -3.95
CA GLY A 251 13.93 18.04 -3.84
C GLY A 251 14.61 17.79 -5.18
N PHE A 252 14.18 16.73 -5.88
CA PHE A 252 14.64 16.43 -7.24
C PHE A 252 14.35 17.59 -8.21
N ALA A 253 13.11 18.09 -8.26
CA ALA A 253 12.74 19.20 -9.15
C ALA A 253 13.63 20.43 -8.95
N TYR A 254 13.89 20.76 -7.68
CA TYR A 254 14.75 21.89 -7.31
C TYR A 254 16.21 21.67 -7.74
N ARG A 255 16.80 20.50 -7.45
CA ARG A 255 18.19 20.22 -7.84
C ARG A 255 18.33 20.17 -9.36
N PHE A 256 17.39 19.52 -10.06
CA PHE A 256 17.40 19.44 -11.51
C PHE A 256 17.25 20.81 -12.16
N LYS A 257 16.36 21.69 -11.66
CA LYS A 257 16.28 23.10 -12.10
C LYS A 257 17.64 23.78 -12.06
N ARG A 258 18.42 23.57 -11.00
CA ARG A 258 19.77 24.17 -10.87
C ARG A 258 20.74 23.60 -11.91
N VAL A 259 20.69 22.31 -12.21
CA VAL A 259 21.49 21.71 -13.31
C VAL A 259 21.19 22.44 -14.62
N VAL A 260 19.91 22.63 -14.94
CA VAL A 260 19.47 23.33 -16.16
C VAL A 260 19.98 24.77 -16.21
N GLU A 261 19.83 25.52 -15.11
CA GLU A 261 20.32 26.90 -15.04
C GLU A 261 21.83 27.00 -15.29
N VAL A 262 22.61 26.05 -14.76
CA VAL A 262 24.05 26.01 -14.99
C VAL A 262 24.38 25.66 -16.44
N LEU A 263 23.68 24.70 -17.03
CA LEU A 263 23.86 24.32 -18.44
C LEU A 263 23.59 25.51 -19.38
N ILE A 264 22.51 26.26 -19.14
CA ILE A 264 22.19 27.44 -19.95
C ILE A 264 23.28 28.51 -19.78
N GLN A 265 23.71 28.80 -18.54
CA GLN A 265 24.80 29.76 -18.29
C GLN A 265 26.11 29.37 -19.00
N MET A 266 26.48 28.08 -18.98
CA MET A 266 27.68 27.59 -19.66
C MET A 266 27.56 27.70 -21.19
N GLN A 267 26.39 27.39 -21.76
CA GLN A 267 26.15 27.55 -23.19
C GLN A 267 26.25 29.01 -23.62
N THR A 268 25.63 29.94 -22.88
CA THR A 268 25.71 31.38 -23.20
C THR A 268 27.13 31.90 -23.08
N GLN A 269 27.89 31.50 -22.06
CA GLN A 269 29.30 31.90 -21.94
C GLN A 269 30.12 31.44 -23.13
N ARG A 270 29.91 30.20 -23.61
CA ARG A 270 30.56 29.70 -24.82
C ARG A 270 30.18 30.50 -26.07
N GLN A 271 28.90 30.82 -26.24
CA GLN A 271 28.42 31.64 -27.36
C GLN A 271 29.00 33.06 -27.32
N ARG A 272 29.03 33.71 -26.15
CA ARG A 272 29.66 35.04 -25.99
C ARG A 272 31.15 35.01 -26.30
N GLN A 273 31.87 33.95 -25.89
CA GLN A 273 33.28 33.77 -26.22
C GLN A 273 33.51 33.53 -27.72
N GLN A 274 32.61 32.81 -28.40
CA GLN A 274 32.68 32.62 -29.85
C GLN A 274 32.34 33.92 -30.61
N ALA A 275 31.35 34.69 -30.15
CA ALA A 275 31.00 36.00 -30.72
C ALA A 275 32.13 37.02 -30.56
N THR A 276 32.79 37.07 -29.39
CA THR A 276 33.96 37.94 -29.18
C THR A 276 35.17 37.51 -30.01
N LYS A 277 35.40 36.20 -30.21
CA LYS A 277 36.46 35.71 -31.12
C LYS A 277 36.17 36.01 -32.60
N ARG A 278 34.91 36.05 -33.03
CA ARG A 278 34.52 36.47 -34.40
C ARG A 278 34.57 37.99 -34.60
N GLY A 279 34.23 38.79 -33.57
CA GLY A 279 34.33 40.25 -33.63
C GLY A 279 35.76 40.77 -33.66
N SER A 280 36.72 40.06 -33.06
CA SER A 280 38.14 40.41 -33.07
C SER A 280 38.86 40.22 -34.43
N GLN A 281 38.16 39.77 -35.49
CA GLN A 281 38.74 39.64 -36.83
C GLN A 281 38.25 40.72 -37.82
N VAL A 282 37.26 41.54 -37.45
CA VAL A 282 36.64 42.52 -38.37
C VAL A 282 36.86 43.98 -37.94
N ASP A 283 37.10 44.27 -36.65
CA ASP A 283 37.30 45.65 -36.20
C ASP A 283 38.77 46.00 -35.97
N GLN A 284 39.48 46.26 -37.07
CA GLN A 284 40.74 46.98 -37.07
C GLN A 284 40.61 48.33 -37.80
N HIS A 285 39.57 49.11 -37.49
CA HIS A 285 39.62 50.57 -37.64
C HIS A 285 38.52 51.27 -36.82
N SER A 286 38.95 52.35 -36.16
CA SER A 286 38.17 53.50 -35.68
C SER A 286 37.35 53.41 -34.37
N THR A 287 37.92 54.10 -33.36
CA THR A 287 37.31 55.08 -32.43
C THR A 287 36.51 54.66 -31.19
N LEU A 288 37.19 54.78 -30.04
CA LEU A 288 36.80 55.62 -28.89
C LEU A 288 35.33 55.56 -28.43
N LEU A 289 35.01 54.54 -27.61
CA LEU A 289 34.06 54.67 -26.51
C LEU A 289 34.61 53.94 -25.29
N LYS A 290 35.08 54.73 -24.33
CA LYS A 290 35.51 54.27 -23.00
C LYS A 290 34.33 53.59 -22.32
N PHE A 291 34.29 52.26 -22.34
CA PHE A 291 33.54 51.52 -21.33
C PHE A 291 34.29 51.63 -20.00
N PRO A 292 33.59 51.88 -18.88
CA PRO A 292 34.24 51.95 -17.59
C PRO A 292 34.90 50.59 -17.32
N LYS A 293 36.20 50.61 -17.02
CA LYS A 293 36.91 49.49 -16.40
C LYS A 293 36.05 49.03 -15.23
N VAL A 294 35.49 47.83 -15.32
CA VAL A 294 34.95 47.13 -14.16
C VAL A 294 36.12 46.92 -13.21
N VAL A 295 36.19 47.82 -12.24
CA VAL A 295 37.08 47.77 -11.09
C VAL A 295 36.83 46.45 -10.36
N GLY A 296 37.90 45.67 -10.21
CA GLY A 296 38.10 44.77 -9.07
C GLY A 296 36.95 43.85 -8.69
N GLY A 297 36.53 42.95 -9.58
CA GLY A 297 35.75 41.79 -9.15
C GLY A 297 36.63 40.80 -8.39
N LYS A 298 36.77 40.95 -7.06
CA LYS A 298 37.28 39.87 -6.19
C LYS A 298 36.57 38.58 -6.60
N ARG A 299 37.31 37.58 -7.10
CA ARG A 299 36.78 36.21 -7.24
C ARG A 299 36.28 35.83 -5.85
N SER A 300 34.96 35.69 -5.66
CA SER A 300 34.42 35.25 -4.37
C SER A 300 34.99 33.86 -4.11
N CYS A 301 35.89 33.76 -3.13
CA CYS A 301 36.39 32.47 -2.68
C CYS A 301 35.22 31.80 -1.95
N GLN A 302 34.67 30.74 -2.54
CA GLN A 302 33.61 29.95 -1.91
C GLN A 302 34.15 29.38 -0.60
N ARG A 303 33.41 29.51 0.51
CA ARG A 303 33.82 28.88 1.77
C ARG A 303 33.68 27.37 1.63
N ALA A 304 34.80 26.66 1.80
CA ALA A 304 34.81 25.21 1.84
C ALA A 304 34.04 24.71 3.08
N ALA A 305 33.36 23.58 2.94
CA ALA A 305 32.79 22.88 4.09
C ALA A 305 33.93 22.33 4.98
N PRO A 306 33.77 22.31 6.31
CA PRO A 306 34.80 21.75 7.19
C PRO A 306 34.95 20.25 6.96
N LYS A 307 36.19 19.79 6.83
CA LYS A 307 36.53 18.38 6.52
C LYS A 307 36.04 17.40 7.59
N SER A 308 35.88 17.84 8.83
CA SER A 308 35.31 17.03 9.92
C SER A 308 33.91 16.52 9.61
N LEU A 309 33.12 17.24 8.80
CA LEU A 309 31.78 16.80 8.41
C LEU A 309 31.82 15.56 7.52
N ALA A 310 32.90 15.32 6.76
CA ALA A 310 33.02 14.12 5.93
C ALA A 310 32.96 12.82 6.77
N ILE A 311 33.46 12.87 8.01
CA ILE A 311 33.42 11.73 8.94
C ILE A 311 31.98 11.34 9.25
N LEU A 312 31.07 12.31 9.40
CA LEU A 312 29.65 12.04 9.68
C LEU A 312 28.98 11.33 8.50
N PHE A 313 29.27 11.74 7.26
CA PHE A 313 28.70 11.10 6.06
C PHE A 313 29.29 9.70 5.82
N LEU A 314 30.56 9.48 6.16
CA LEU A 314 31.17 8.13 6.13
C LEU A 314 30.54 7.23 7.20
N ALA A 315 30.40 7.73 8.43
CA ALA A 315 29.77 7.00 9.52
C ALA A 315 28.31 6.66 9.19
N TYR A 316 27.55 7.59 8.62
CA TYR A 316 26.17 7.36 8.18
C TYR A 316 26.10 6.32 7.05
N SER A 317 27.02 6.38 6.07
CA SER A 317 27.07 5.42 4.95
C SER A 317 27.23 3.98 5.45
N VAL A 318 28.13 3.74 6.41
CA VAL A 318 28.30 2.42 7.04
C VAL A 318 27.09 2.09 7.93
N GLY A 319 26.66 3.05 8.75
CA GLY A 319 25.59 2.86 9.73
C GLY A 319 24.26 2.43 9.11
N VAL A 320 23.83 3.04 7.99
CA VAL A 320 22.55 2.69 7.36
C VAL A 320 22.54 1.25 6.86
N VAL A 321 23.66 0.75 6.31
CA VAL A 321 23.76 -0.64 5.83
C VAL A 321 23.79 -1.60 7.01
N VAL A 322 24.61 -1.32 8.04
CA VAL A 322 24.73 -2.17 9.23
C VAL A 322 23.38 -2.27 9.95
N VAL A 323 22.74 -1.14 10.25
CA VAL A 323 21.43 -1.14 10.93
C VAL A 323 20.38 -1.90 10.12
N THR A 324 20.36 -1.74 8.80
CA THR A 324 19.42 -2.45 7.92
C THR A 324 19.69 -3.95 7.94
N GLN A 325 20.95 -4.36 7.79
CA GLN A 325 21.35 -5.77 7.78
C GLN A 325 21.08 -6.45 9.12
N GLU A 326 21.41 -5.78 10.23
CA GLU A 326 21.18 -6.30 11.58
C GLU A 326 19.68 -6.41 11.89
N ALA A 327 18.86 -5.42 11.50
CA ALA A 327 17.42 -5.48 11.65
C ALA A 327 16.81 -6.68 10.89
N ILE A 328 17.27 -6.92 9.66
CA ILE A 328 16.81 -8.04 8.83
C ILE A 328 17.25 -9.37 9.44
N SER A 329 18.55 -9.53 9.74
CA SER A 329 19.12 -10.78 10.27
C SER A 329 18.49 -11.15 11.62
N THR A 330 18.36 -10.18 12.53
CA THR A 330 17.74 -10.39 13.84
C THR A 330 16.29 -10.85 13.69
N SER A 331 15.49 -10.15 12.90
CA SER A 331 14.06 -10.48 12.74
C SER A 331 13.85 -11.81 12.03
N GLN A 332 14.68 -12.14 11.04
CA GLN A 332 14.66 -13.46 10.38
C GLN A 332 14.97 -14.58 11.37
N SER A 333 15.93 -14.40 12.27
CA SER A 333 16.26 -15.42 13.27
C SER A 333 15.13 -15.65 14.28
N VAL A 334 14.45 -14.58 14.72
CA VAL A 334 13.31 -14.65 15.65
C VAL A 334 12.07 -15.26 14.99
N CYS A 335 11.84 -14.97 13.71
CA CYS A 335 10.68 -15.48 12.97
C CYS A 335 10.91 -16.82 12.27
N ALA A 336 12.16 -17.31 12.17
CA ALA A 336 12.50 -18.59 11.54
C ALA A 336 11.69 -19.81 12.05
N PRO A 337 11.30 -19.91 13.33
CA PRO A 337 10.45 -21.00 13.81
C PRO A 337 9.01 -21.00 13.26
N PHE A 338 8.56 -19.90 12.65
CA PHE A 338 7.19 -19.69 12.19
C PHE A 338 7.15 -19.44 10.66
N PRO A 339 7.29 -20.47 9.82
CA PRO A 339 7.24 -20.33 8.37
C PRO A 339 5.89 -19.80 7.85
N GLU A 340 4.83 -19.92 8.65
CA GLU A 340 3.49 -19.37 8.35
C GLU A 340 3.44 -17.84 8.44
N CYS A 341 4.42 -17.21 9.10
CA CYS A 341 4.58 -15.78 9.09
C CYS A 341 5.30 -15.33 7.81
N VAL A 342 4.51 -15.14 6.75
CA VAL A 342 5.02 -14.84 5.40
C VAL A 342 5.60 -13.42 5.30
N VAL A 343 5.05 -12.47 6.06
CA VAL A 343 5.56 -11.09 6.11
C VAL A 343 5.68 -10.67 7.57
N PHE A 344 6.84 -10.12 7.93
CA PHE A 344 7.14 -9.57 9.25
C PHE A 344 7.94 -8.28 9.14
N ALA A 345 7.84 -7.43 10.15
CA ALA A 345 8.62 -6.18 10.23
C ALA A 345 10.08 -6.49 10.60
N TYR A 346 11.02 -5.76 10.01
CA TYR A 346 12.44 -5.90 10.35
C TYR A 346 12.82 -4.90 11.44
N ARG A 347 13.11 -5.39 12.64
CA ARG A 347 13.49 -4.60 13.81
C ARG A 347 14.80 -5.10 14.38
N TRP A 348 15.66 -4.14 14.75
CA TRP A 348 16.84 -4.40 15.55
C TRP A 348 16.51 -4.16 17.03
N ARG A 349 15.74 -5.08 17.63
CA ARG A 349 15.37 -5.05 19.05
C ARG A 349 15.39 -6.46 19.62
N ASP A 350 15.79 -6.58 20.88
CA ASP A 350 15.72 -7.82 21.64
C ASP A 350 14.28 -8.06 22.11
N THR A 351 13.46 -8.66 21.25
CA THR A 351 12.13 -9.15 21.63
C THR A 351 12.02 -10.64 21.33
N PRO A 352 11.46 -11.47 22.24
CA PRO A 352 11.25 -12.89 21.97
C PRO A 352 10.10 -13.12 20.97
N TYR A 353 9.30 -12.10 20.69
CA TYR A 353 8.13 -12.19 19.83
C TYR A 353 8.47 -11.83 18.38
N CYS A 354 8.09 -12.68 17.43
CA CYS A 354 8.19 -12.39 16.01
C CYS A 354 7.20 -11.25 15.65
N PRO A 355 7.68 -10.11 15.09
CA PRO A 355 6.83 -8.98 14.70
C PRO A 355 6.09 -9.28 13.37
N CYS A 356 5.23 -10.31 13.40
CA CYS A 356 4.50 -10.78 12.23
C CYS A 356 3.46 -9.77 11.77
N ARG A 357 3.36 -9.54 10.46
CA ARG A 357 2.32 -8.72 9.81
C ARG A 357 1.32 -9.56 9.04
N ALA A 358 1.77 -10.62 8.36
CA ALA A 358 0.88 -11.52 7.62
C ALA A 358 1.13 -12.97 8.03
N LEU A 359 0.15 -13.55 8.73
CA LEU A 359 0.08 -14.97 9.04
C LEU A 359 -0.80 -15.64 7.99
N ILE A 360 -0.18 -16.50 7.18
CA ILE A 360 -0.87 -17.30 6.19
C ILE A 360 -0.51 -18.76 6.46
N ASP A 361 -1.52 -19.52 6.89
CA ASP A 361 -1.37 -20.95 7.08
C ASP A 361 -2.55 -21.69 6.45
N GLY A 362 -2.25 -22.72 5.67
CA GLY A 362 -3.30 -23.60 5.21
C GLY A 362 -2.87 -24.60 4.17
N ASP A 363 -3.61 -25.71 4.13
CA ASP A 363 -3.49 -26.71 3.09
C ASP A 363 -4.67 -26.61 2.13
N ARG A 364 -4.40 -26.19 0.90
CA ARG A 364 -5.43 -26.01 -0.14
C ARG A 364 -5.84 -27.34 -0.79
N ALA A 365 -5.05 -28.40 -0.61
CA ALA A 365 -5.14 -29.63 -1.38
C ALA A 365 -4.69 -30.87 -0.56
N PRO A 366 -5.37 -31.21 0.55
CA PRO A 366 -5.05 -32.40 1.33
C PRO A 366 -5.18 -33.64 0.45
N LYS A 367 -4.17 -34.52 0.46
CA LYS A 367 -4.08 -35.66 -0.46
C LYS A 367 -4.70 -36.92 0.13
N THR A 368 -4.64 -37.08 1.45
CA THR A 368 -5.11 -38.28 2.13
C THR A 368 -6.37 -38.03 2.95
N TYR A 369 -7.15 -39.08 3.20
CA TYR A 369 -8.30 -39.00 4.11
C TYR A 369 -7.87 -38.63 5.54
N TYR A 370 -6.68 -39.06 5.96
CA TYR A 370 -6.13 -38.73 7.26
C TYR A 370 -5.84 -37.23 7.38
N GLU A 371 -5.09 -36.64 6.44
CA GLU A 371 -4.86 -35.18 6.38
C GLU A 371 -6.18 -34.40 6.31
N TRP A 372 -7.18 -34.94 5.61
CA TRP A 372 -8.49 -34.33 5.49
C TRP A 372 -9.27 -34.33 6.81
N THR A 373 -9.14 -35.37 7.64
CA THR A 373 -9.86 -35.53 8.92
C THR A 373 -9.09 -35.03 10.14
N HIS A 374 -7.77 -34.88 10.05
CA HIS A 374 -6.88 -34.44 11.13
C HIS A 374 -6.11 -33.18 10.70
N PRO A 375 -6.80 -32.03 10.52
CA PRO A 375 -6.13 -30.78 10.19
C PRO A 375 -5.18 -30.35 11.32
N ALA A 376 -4.06 -29.72 10.96
CA ALA A 376 -3.14 -29.16 11.94
C ALA A 376 -3.83 -28.08 12.79
N ASP A 377 -3.54 -28.07 14.10
CA ASP A 377 -4.05 -27.07 15.03
C ASP A 377 -3.16 -25.82 15.00
N ALA A 378 -3.73 -24.70 14.58
CA ALA A 378 -3.04 -23.42 14.46
C ALA A 378 -3.16 -22.55 15.73
N THR A 379 -3.89 -22.98 16.77
CA THR A 379 -4.23 -22.15 17.93
C THR A 379 -3.00 -21.56 18.62
N ASN A 380 -1.97 -22.37 18.89
CA ASN A 380 -0.74 -21.91 19.53
C ASN A 380 0.10 -21.00 18.62
N THR A 381 0.14 -21.29 17.32
CA THR A 381 0.86 -20.49 16.34
C THR A 381 0.24 -19.10 16.20
N VAL A 382 -1.09 -19.02 16.08
CA VAL A 382 -1.83 -17.74 16.02
C VAL A 382 -1.60 -16.95 17.31
N LYS A 383 -1.66 -17.61 18.47
CA LYS A 383 -1.38 -16.97 19.77
C LYS A 383 0.03 -16.37 19.81
N ALA A 384 1.04 -17.15 19.42
CA ALA A 384 2.43 -16.71 19.44
C ALA A 384 2.68 -15.53 18.48
N LEU A 385 2.14 -15.58 17.26
CA LEU A 385 2.33 -14.52 16.26
C LEU A 385 1.48 -13.26 16.52
N ALA A 386 0.34 -13.39 17.19
CA ALA A 386 -0.48 -12.24 17.61
C ALA A 386 0.13 -11.48 18.80
N SER A 387 0.98 -12.14 19.62
CA SER A 387 1.55 -11.56 20.84
C SER A 387 2.33 -10.26 20.62
N ALA A 388 2.92 -10.06 19.43
CA ALA A 388 3.63 -8.83 19.08
C ALA A 388 2.68 -7.63 18.80
N GLY A 389 1.38 -7.86 18.60
CA GLY A 389 0.40 -6.83 18.30
C GLY A 389 0.52 -6.20 16.90
N THR A 390 1.38 -6.76 16.03
CA THR A 390 1.70 -6.20 14.70
C THR A 390 0.91 -6.82 13.54
N LEU A 391 0.03 -7.79 13.82
CA LEU A 391 -0.65 -8.57 12.79
C LEU A 391 -1.67 -7.72 12.01
N GLU A 392 -1.60 -7.80 10.69
CA GLU A 392 -2.46 -7.09 9.73
C GLU A 392 -3.34 -8.06 8.93
N THR A 393 -2.79 -9.22 8.59
CA THR A 393 -3.46 -10.26 7.81
C THR A 393 -3.42 -11.58 8.58
N LEU A 394 -4.60 -12.15 8.83
CA LEU A 394 -4.78 -13.51 9.36
C LEU A 394 -5.55 -14.34 8.34
N GLN A 395 -4.88 -15.31 7.72
CA GLN A 395 -5.50 -16.22 6.76
C GLN A 395 -5.22 -17.67 7.17
N LEU A 396 -6.28 -18.40 7.52
CA LEU A 396 -6.25 -19.80 7.89
C LEU A 396 -7.15 -20.60 6.95
N ILE A 397 -6.60 -21.61 6.26
CA ILE A 397 -7.36 -22.45 5.33
C ILE A 397 -7.20 -23.93 5.71
N ASN A 398 -8.31 -24.62 5.96
CA ASN A 398 -8.33 -26.03 6.37
C ASN A 398 -7.45 -26.30 7.62
N ARG A 399 -7.41 -25.35 8.56
CA ARG A 399 -6.73 -25.50 9.85
C ARG A 399 -7.73 -25.63 10.97
N GLN A 400 -7.37 -26.40 12.00
CA GLN A 400 -8.12 -26.41 13.24
C GLN A 400 -7.77 -25.16 14.04
N LEU A 401 -8.81 -24.44 14.46
CA LEU A 401 -8.69 -23.33 15.39
C LEU A 401 -9.86 -23.45 16.37
N THR A 402 -9.57 -23.86 17.59
CA THR A 402 -10.60 -24.17 18.60
C THR A 402 -11.09 -22.91 19.30
N VAL A 403 -10.17 -21.98 19.57
CA VAL A 403 -10.38 -20.72 20.24
C VAL A 403 -9.60 -19.64 19.49
N LEU A 404 -10.20 -18.46 19.35
CA LEU A 404 -9.49 -17.30 18.85
C LEU A 404 -8.73 -16.67 20.03
N PRO A 405 -7.38 -16.58 19.98
CA PRO A 405 -6.58 -16.16 21.13
C PRO A 405 -6.83 -14.70 21.51
N ASP A 406 -6.79 -14.41 22.82
CA ASP A 406 -7.04 -13.08 23.38
C ASP A 406 -6.02 -12.03 22.89
N GLU A 407 -4.80 -12.47 22.56
CA GLU A 407 -3.71 -11.64 22.04
C GLU A 407 -4.09 -10.91 20.74
N LEU A 408 -5.04 -11.45 19.95
CA LEU A 408 -5.53 -10.77 18.75
C LEU A 408 -6.20 -9.43 19.06
N ARG A 409 -6.69 -9.20 20.28
CA ARG A 409 -7.18 -7.89 20.72
C ARG A 409 -6.09 -6.82 20.69
N GLY A 410 -4.81 -7.21 20.82
CA GLY A 410 -3.67 -6.29 20.71
C GLY A 410 -3.35 -5.87 19.28
N CYS A 411 -3.85 -6.59 18.27
CA CYS A 411 -3.57 -6.36 16.85
C CYS A 411 -4.50 -5.30 16.25
N ARG A 412 -4.32 -4.03 16.63
CA ARG A 412 -5.16 -2.91 16.14
C ARG A 412 -5.04 -2.63 14.64
N ASP A 413 -3.97 -3.13 14.01
CA ASP A 413 -3.71 -2.96 12.59
C ASP A 413 -4.30 -4.08 11.71
N LEU A 414 -4.99 -5.05 12.32
CA LEU A 414 -5.65 -6.15 11.65
C LEU A 414 -6.71 -5.63 10.68
N ASN A 415 -6.50 -5.92 9.39
CA ASN A 415 -7.33 -5.43 8.29
C ASN A 415 -8.01 -6.56 7.51
N PHE A 416 -7.46 -7.77 7.58
CA PHE A 416 -7.95 -8.95 6.86
C PHE A 416 -8.00 -10.16 7.78
N ILE A 417 -9.18 -10.74 7.95
CA ILE A 417 -9.40 -12.00 8.65
C ILE A 417 -10.13 -12.95 7.73
N GLN A 418 -9.52 -14.10 7.47
CA GLN A 418 -10.12 -15.21 6.79
C GLN A 418 -9.82 -16.49 7.57
N ILE A 419 -10.85 -17.15 8.06
CA ILE A 419 -10.70 -18.41 8.78
C ILE A 419 -11.67 -19.41 8.15
N GLU A 420 -11.10 -20.43 7.52
CA GLU A 420 -11.81 -21.56 6.97
C GLU A 420 -11.43 -22.81 7.76
N GLY A 421 -12.37 -23.27 8.58
CA GLY A 421 -12.23 -24.53 9.30
C GLY A 421 -12.32 -25.75 8.38
N LYS A 422 -12.35 -26.93 8.98
CA LYS A 422 -12.47 -28.21 8.27
C LYS A 422 -13.69 -29.01 8.75
N VAL A 423 -14.32 -29.77 7.87
CA VAL A 423 -15.40 -30.69 8.29
C VAL A 423 -14.80 -31.78 9.20
N GLY A 424 -15.43 -32.05 10.34
CA GLY A 424 -15.00 -33.10 11.27
C GLY A 424 -14.02 -32.65 12.36
N SER A 425 -13.46 -31.44 12.29
CA SER A 425 -12.60 -30.89 13.35
C SER A 425 -13.37 -29.98 14.32
N ASN A 426 -12.79 -29.79 15.50
CA ASN A 426 -13.27 -28.82 16.50
C ASN A 426 -12.88 -27.39 16.06
N ASN A 427 -13.59 -26.86 15.06
CA ASN A 427 -13.42 -25.48 14.60
C ASN A 427 -13.97 -24.48 15.64
N LEU A 428 -13.78 -23.18 15.37
CA LEU A 428 -14.29 -22.09 16.22
C LEU A 428 -15.77 -22.29 16.57
N GLY A 429 -16.05 -22.16 17.87
CA GLY A 429 -17.41 -22.09 18.41
C GLY A 429 -17.81 -20.65 18.70
N THR A 430 -18.15 -20.37 19.94
CA THR A 430 -18.54 -19.03 20.41
C THR A 430 -17.31 -18.11 20.50
N LEU A 431 -17.42 -16.93 19.91
CA LEU A 431 -16.44 -15.85 20.04
C LEU A 431 -16.77 -14.98 21.26
N ALA A 432 -15.76 -14.34 21.84
CA ALA A 432 -15.98 -13.36 22.90
C ALA A 432 -16.77 -12.15 22.39
N ASP A 433 -17.71 -11.65 23.18
CA ASP A 433 -18.64 -10.57 22.79
C ASP A 433 -17.91 -9.23 22.48
N ASP A 434 -16.74 -9.02 23.08
CA ASP A 434 -15.91 -7.82 22.95
C ASP A 434 -14.84 -7.92 21.85
N LEU A 435 -14.73 -9.05 21.14
CA LEU A 435 -13.62 -9.31 20.23
C LEU A 435 -13.42 -8.23 19.16
N PHE A 436 -14.51 -7.74 18.57
CA PHE A 436 -14.49 -6.72 17.51
C PHE A 436 -14.73 -5.30 18.04
N SER A 437 -14.55 -5.04 19.34
CA SER A 437 -14.81 -3.73 19.93
C SER A 437 -13.77 -2.67 19.56
N ASP A 438 -12.54 -3.07 19.23
CA ASP A 438 -11.40 -2.16 18.94
C ASP A 438 -10.58 -2.67 17.75
N MET A 439 -11.22 -2.83 16.59
CA MET A 439 -10.56 -3.24 15.35
C MET A 439 -10.85 -2.26 14.21
N PRO A 440 -10.47 -0.98 14.34
CA PRO A 440 -10.89 0.08 13.43
C PRO A 440 -10.36 -0.10 12.00
N LYS A 441 -9.29 -0.88 11.79
CA LYS A 441 -8.71 -1.13 10.45
C LYS A 441 -9.30 -2.36 9.76
N LEU A 442 -10.13 -3.16 10.41
CA LEU A 442 -10.71 -4.37 9.84
C LEU A 442 -11.60 -4.02 8.64
N ARG A 443 -11.35 -4.68 7.51
CA ARG A 443 -12.06 -4.45 6.23
C ARG A 443 -12.67 -5.72 5.67
N TYR A 444 -12.00 -6.84 5.86
CA TYR A 444 -12.42 -8.12 5.31
C TYR A 444 -12.57 -9.13 6.44
N LEU A 445 -13.79 -9.64 6.61
CA LEU A 445 -14.09 -10.72 7.54
C LEU A 445 -14.76 -11.86 6.78
N GLN A 446 -14.04 -12.97 6.65
CA GLN A 446 -14.58 -14.21 6.11
C GLN A 446 -14.45 -15.33 7.14
N LEU A 447 -15.57 -15.99 7.45
CA LEU A 447 -15.60 -17.19 8.29
C LEU A 447 -16.29 -18.33 7.54
N GLY A 448 -15.65 -19.49 7.52
CA GLY A 448 -16.12 -20.65 6.78
C GLY A 448 -16.01 -21.95 7.58
N LEU A 449 -17.00 -22.84 7.45
CA LEU A 449 -17.01 -24.18 8.06
C LEU A 449 -17.01 -24.23 9.61
N HIS A 450 -17.53 -23.21 10.28
CA HIS A 450 -17.62 -23.19 11.75
C HIS A 450 -18.97 -23.74 12.23
N GLN A 451 -19.11 -25.06 12.28
CA GLN A 451 -20.40 -25.74 12.54
C GLN A 451 -21.02 -25.45 13.91
N ARG A 452 -20.20 -25.07 14.90
CA ARG A 452 -20.60 -24.80 16.29
C ARG A 452 -20.92 -23.33 16.57
N MET A 453 -20.62 -22.43 15.62
CA MET A 453 -20.83 -21.01 15.81
C MET A 453 -22.29 -20.66 15.53
N VAL A 454 -22.97 -20.08 16.53
CA VAL A 454 -24.40 -19.76 16.47
C VAL A 454 -24.64 -18.30 16.08
N ARG A 455 -23.76 -17.39 16.54
CA ARG A 455 -23.86 -15.95 16.31
C ARG A 455 -22.47 -15.33 16.20
N LEU A 456 -22.40 -14.15 15.59
CA LEU A 456 -21.23 -13.28 15.64
C LEU A 456 -21.36 -12.26 16.78
N PRO A 457 -20.24 -11.86 17.41
CA PRO A 457 -20.23 -10.76 18.37
C PRO A 457 -20.50 -9.41 17.68
N ALA A 458 -20.77 -8.38 18.47
CA ALA A 458 -21.12 -7.07 17.95
C ALA A 458 -19.99 -6.48 17.07
N LEU A 459 -20.36 -5.96 15.89
CA LEU A 459 -19.41 -5.36 14.92
C LEU A 459 -19.27 -3.84 15.09
N ASP A 460 -19.57 -3.33 16.29
CA ASP A 460 -19.62 -1.90 16.56
C ASP A 460 -18.26 -1.19 16.47
N GLY A 461 -17.16 -1.93 16.72
CA GLY A 461 -15.79 -1.42 16.70
C GLY A 461 -15.05 -1.63 15.38
N VAL A 462 -15.75 -2.04 14.32
CA VAL A 462 -15.19 -2.27 12.97
C VAL A 462 -15.82 -1.37 11.89
N PRO A 463 -15.77 -0.02 12.04
CA PRO A 463 -16.46 0.92 11.15
C PRO A 463 -15.99 0.89 9.69
N ASN A 464 -14.84 0.28 9.43
CA ASN A 464 -14.24 0.17 8.09
C ASN A 464 -14.51 -1.17 7.41
N LEU A 465 -15.32 -2.04 8.00
CA LEU A 465 -15.65 -3.34 7.42
C LEU A 465 -16.36 -3.13 6.07
N SER A 466 -15.75 -3.65 5.00
CA SER A 466 -16.25 -3.53 3.63
C SER A 466 -16.78 -4.84 3.07
N CYS A 467 -16.32 -5.96 3.60
CA CYS A 467 -16.66 -7.30 3.13
C CYS A 467 -16.95 -8.22 4.32
N LEU A 468 -18.15 -8.79 4.34
CA LEU A 468 -18.56 -9.83 5.28
C LEU A 468 -19.02 -11.07 4.50
N ILE A 469 -18.31 -12.19 4.69
CA ILE A 469 -18.60 -13.46 4.03
C ILE A 469 -18.74 -14.55 5.08
N LEU A 470 -19.89 -15.20 5.13
CA LEU A 470 -20.13 -16.34 5.99
C LEU A 470 -20.53 -17.54 5.14
N SER A 471 -19.89 -18.68 5.41
CA SER A 471 -20.05 -19.85 4.54
C SER A 471 -20.09 -21.15 5.31
N ARG A 472 -21.12 -21.97 5.07
CA ARG A 472 -21.30 -23.30 5.67
C ARG A 472 -21.20 -23.29 7.20
N MET A 473 -22.03 -22.46 7.81
CA MET A 473 -22.17 -22.39 9.26
C MET A 473 -23.51 -23.02 9.65
N SER A 474 -23.47 -24.31 10.01
CA SER A 474 -24.67 -25.13 10.18
C SER A 474 -25.50 -24.78 11.41
N ALA A 475 -24.93 -24.17 12.44
CA ALA A 475 -25.67 -23.76 13.64
C ALA A 475 -25.96 -22.25 13.68
N PHE A 476 -25.59 -21.50 12.63
CA PHE A 476 -25.66 -20.05 12.64
C PHE A 476 -27.09 -19.56 12.41
N THR A 477 -27.61 -18.77 13.35
CA THR A 477 -29.01 -18.35 13.37
C THR A 477 -29.21 -16.84 13.23
N GLU A 478 -28.27 -16.04 13.73
CA GLU A 478 -28.45 -14.58 13.85
C GLU A 478 -27.19 -13.78 13.50
N LEU A 479 -27.40 -12.62 12.87
CA LEU A 479 -26.38 -11.64 12.55
C LEU A 479 -26.45 -10.44 13.51
N PRO A 480 -25.30 -9.84 13.89
CA PRO A 480 -25.25 -8.62 14.68
C PRO A 480 -25.71 -7.41 13.86
N SER A 481 -26.03 -6.30 14.53
CA SER A 481 -26.51 -5.08 13.86
C SER A 481 -25.48 -4.49 12.88
N PHE A 482 -25.96 -3.97 11.74
CA PHE A 482 -25.14 -3.28 10.73
C PHE A 482 -25.18 -1.74 10.84
N LYS A 483 -25.79 -1.19 11.90
CA LYS A 483 -25.97 0.27 12.09
C LYS A 483 -24.67 1.07 12.07
N LYS A 484 -23.56 0.47 12.53
CA LYS A 484 -22.24 1.11 12.61
C LYS A 484 -21.29 0.66 11.49
N LEU A 485 -21.82 0.08 10.41
CA LEU A 485 -21.05 -0.41 9.27
C LEU A 485 -21.34 0.38 7.99
N PRO A 486 -21.06 1.70 7.95
CA PRO A 486 -21.39 2.54 6.80
C PRO A 486 -20.61 2.15 5.53
N ARG A 487 -19.50 1.44 5.67
CA ARG A 487 -18.59 1.06 4.58
C ARG A 487 -18.79 -0.35 4.05
N LEU A 488 -19.79 -1.07 4.56
CA LEU A 488 -20.06 -2.43 4.13
C LEU A 488 -20.60 -2.41 2.69
N GLN A 489 -19.94 -3.14 1.79
CA GLN A 489 -20.23 -3.13 0.34
C GLN A 489 -20.49 -4.52 -0.21
N ARG A 490 -19.86 -5.55 0.39
CA ARG A 490 -20.00 -6.95 -0.02
C ARG A 490 -20.53 -7.79 1.13
N LEU A 491 -21.60 -8.51 0.85
CA LEU A 491 -22.29 -9.42 1.74
C LEU A 491 -22.55 -10.73 1.01
N GLU A 492 -21.94 -11.82 1.47
CA GLU A 492 -22.14 -13.15 0.88
C GLU A 492 -22.45 -14.17 1.98
N PHE A 493 -23.60 -14.81 1.85
CA PHE A 493 -24.10 -15.84 2.76
C PHE A 493 -24.29 -17.14 1.99
N SER A 494 -23.37 -18.08 2.16
CA SER A 494 -23.37 -19.33 1.41
C SER A 494 -23.65 -20.51 2.34
N VAL A 495 -24.75 -21.25 2.11
CA VAL A 495 -25.11 -22.44 2.92
C VAL A 495 -25.30 -22.11 4.41
N LEU A 496 -26.19 -21.17 4.71
CA LEU A 496 -26.57 -20.79 6.07
C LEU A 496 -28.02 -21.20 6.35
N LYS A 497 -28.26 -22.52 6.41
CA LYS A 497 -29.62 -23.10 6.41
C LYS A 497 -30.55 -22.46 7.45
N HIS A 498 -30.06 -22.23 8.67
CA HIS A 498 -30.86 -21.74 9.79
C HIS A 498 -30.88 -20.22 9.96
N LEU A 499 -30.29 -19.47 9.03
CA LEU A 499 -30.36 -18.02 9.06
C LEU A 499 -31.79 -17.57 8.73
N SER A 500 -32.46 -16.99 9.73
CA SER A 500 -33.89 -16.65 9.65
C SER A 500 -34.18 -15.23 9.16
N TRP A 501 -33.24 -14.30 9.34
CA TRP A 501 -33.39 -12.89 8.94
C TRP A 501 -32.00 -12.25 8.83
N ILE A 502 -31.92 -11.08 8.19
CA ILE A 502 -30.72 -10.24 8.20
C ILE A 502 -31.04 -8.84 8.73
N PRO A 503 -30.10 -8.17 9.42
CA PRO A 503 -30.28 -6.79 9.86
C PRO A 503 -30.57 -5.85 8.69
N ASP A 504 -31.30 -4.79 8.97
CA ASP A 504 -31.64 -3.77 7.99
C ASP A 504 -30.39 -3.17 7.32
N LEU A 505 -30.45 -3.07 5.99
CA LEU A 505 -29.38 -2.56 5.15
C LEU A 505 -29.48 -1.04 4.93
N GLN A 506 -30.47 -0.34 5.50
CA GLN A 506 -30.64 1.11 5.33
C GLN A 506 -29.41 1.93 5.76
N SER A 507 -28.71 1.51 6.81
CA SER A 507 -27.52 2.20 7.33
C SER A 507 -26.22 1.83 6.60
N VAL A 508 -26.27 0.83 5.73
CA VAL A 508 -25.13 0.36 4.96
C VAL A 508 -24.99 1.22 3.70
N GLY A 509 -23.75 1.47 3.27
CA GLY A 509 -23.46 2.22 2.04
C GLY A 509 -23.91 1.51 0.77
N THR A 510 -23.43 1.96 -0.38
CA THR A 510 -23.74 1.33 -1.67
C THR A 510 -23.23 -0.11 -1.71
N ILE A 511 -24.16 -1.07 -1.81
CA ILE A 511 -23.85 -2.49 -1.91
C ILE A 511 -23.42 -2.80 -3.35
N VAL A 512 -22.20 -3.32 -3.50
CA VAL A 512 -21.62 -3.72 -4.79
C VAL A 512 -21.93 -5.19 -5.08
N HIS A 513 -21.99 -6.02 -4.04
CA HIS A 513 -22.26 -7.44 -4.18
C HIS A 513 -23.09 -7.95 -3.00
N PHE A 514 -24.24 -8.54 -3.31
CA PHE A 514 -25.09 -9.25 -2.35
C PHE A 514 -25.44 -10.63 -2.88
N ALA A 515 -25.28 -11.64 -2.03
CA ALA A 515 -25.63 -13.01 -2.39
C ALA A 515 -26.09 -13.84 -1.19
N VAL A 516 -27.08 -14.68 -1.43
CA VAL A 516 -27.58 -15.71 -0.50
C VAL A 516 -27.63 -17.01 -1.28
N TYR A 517 -26.50 -17.73 -1.30
CA TYR A 517 -26.32 -18.93 -2.09
C TYR A 517 -26.78 -20.19 -1.35
N GLN A 518 -27.45 -21.08 -2.09
CA GLN A 518 -27.97 -22.37 -1.61
C GLN A 518 -29.00 -22.27 -0.48
N GLY A 519 -29.67 -21.11 -0.41
CA GLY A 519 -30.85 -20.85 0.42
C GLY A 519 -30.62 -20.84 1.92
N ALA A 520 -31.51 -20.13 2.61
CA ALA A 520 -31.61 -20.04 4.05
C ALA A 520 -33.09 -19.92 4.42
N THR A 521 -33.47 -20.21 5.66
CA THR A 521 -34.87 -20.08 6.08
C THR A 521 -35.46 -18.69 5.82
N LEU A 522 -34.65 -17.62 5.82
CA LEU A 522 -35.05 -16.26 5.45
C LEU A 522 -35.70 -16.14 4.06
N CYS A 523 -35.41 -17.07 3.15
CA CYS A 523 -35.95 -17.06 1.79
C CYS A 523 -37.45 -17.41 1.71
N CYS A 524 -38.01 -17.99 2.78
CA CYS A 524 -39.35 -18.58 2.75
C CYS A 524 -40.10 -18.48 4.09
N ASN A 525 -39.46 -18.06 5.17
CA ASN A 525 -40.10 -17.94 6.49
C ASN A 525 -40.94 -16.66 6.67
N GLY A 526 -41.08 -15.84 5.64
CA GLY A 526 -41.80 -14.56 5.70
C GLY A 526 -40.92 -13.32 5.96
N PHE A 527 -39.60 -13.46 6.04
CA PHE A 527 -38.68 -12.31 6.11
C PHE A 527 -38.80 -11.40 4.87
N LEU A 528 -38.85 -11.97 3.67
CA LEU A 528 -38.97 -11.26 2.40
C LEU A 528 -40.42 -10.94 1.99
N GLY A 529 -41.42 -11.30 2.82
CA GLY A 529 -42.83 -11.13 2.49
C GLY A 529 -43.69 -12.29 2.99
N ALA A 530 -44.43 -12.94 2.09
CA ALA A 530 -45.28 -14.07 2.46
C ALA A 530 -44.44 -15.29 2.90
N CYS A 531 -44.88 -15.96 3.97
CA CYS A 531 -44.28 -17.21 4.41
C CYS A 531 -44.75 -18.37 3.52
N ASP A 532 -43.80 -19.12 2.97
CA ASP A 532 -44.02 -20.31 2.14
C ASP A 532 -43.25 -21.51 2.71
N LEU A 533 -43.89 -22.26 3.59
CA LEU A 533 -43.32 -23.48 4.18
C LEU A 533 -43.24 -24.66 3.20
N THR A 534 -43.79 -24.53 1.98
CA THR A 534 -43.64 -25.55 0.93
C THR A 534 -42.28 -25.47 0.23
N ASN A 535 -41.58 -24.35 0.38
CA ASN A 535 -40.24 -24.17 -0.16
C ASN A 535 -39.23 -25.16 0.49
N PRO A 536 -38.38 -25.85 -0.29
CA PRO A 536 -37.39 -26.79 0.23
C PRO A 536 -36.45 -26.21 1.30
N PHE A 537 -36.19 -24.91 1.27
CA PHE A 537 -35.33 -24.25 2.28
C PHE A 537 -36.00 -24.12 3.65
N CYS A 538 -37.34 -24.18 3.72
CA CYS A 538 -38.12 -24.09 4.95
C CYS A 538 -38.61 -25.44 5.46
N THR A 539 -38.01 -26.54 5.01
CA THR A 539 -38.28 -27.88 5.57
C THR A 539 -37.97 -27.85 7.08
N ASN A 540 -38.99 -28.10 7.91
CA ASN A 540 -38.93 -28.00 9.38
C ASN A 540 -38.67 -26.58 9.95
N ALA A 541 -38.96 -25.52 9.19
CA ALA A 541 -38.93 -24.15 9.68
C ALA A 541 -40.33 -23.66 10.10
N THR A 542 -40.38 -22.61 10.91
CA THR A 542 -41.62 -21.91 11.26
C THR A 542 -41.62 -20.51 10.66
N CYS A 543 -42.82 -19.99 10.35
CA CYS A 543 -42.94 -18.60 9.90
C CYS A 543 -42.45 -17.63 10.96
N LEU A 544 -41.84 -16.54 10.50
CA LEU A 544 -41.36 -15.43 11.32
C LEU A 544 -42.55 -14.77 12.02
N GLN A 545 -42.59 -14.85 13.36
CA GLN A 545 -43.69 -14.30 14.15
C GLN A 545 -43.50 -12.80 14.44
N ASP A 546 -42.26 -12.36 14.56
CA ASP A 546 -41.92 -10.98 14.89
C ASP A 546 -41.92 -10.11 13.62
N ALA A 547 -42.92 -9.24 13.52
CA ALA A 547 -43.04 -8.30 12.41
C ALA A 547 -41.90 -7.27 12.37
N SER A 548 -41.21 -7.02 13.49
CA SER A 548 -40.08 -6.08 13.54
C SER A 548 -38.82 -6.61 12.83
N LEU A 549 -38.75 -7.93 12.63
CA LEU A 549 -37.65 -8.60 11.93
C LEU A 549 -37.89 -8.71 10.42
N GLN A 550 -39.05 -8.29 9.90
CA GLN A 550 -39.33 -8.30 8.47
C GLN A 550 -38.41 -7.34 7.72
N ALA A 551 -38.10 -7.68 6.48
CA ALA A 551 -37.26 -6.85 5.63
C ALA A 551 -37.90 -5.48 5.40
N THR A 552 -37.12 -4.42 5.65
CA THR A 552 -37.48 -3.05 5.29
C THR A 552 -37.53 -2.89 3.77
N ARG A 553 -38.16 -1.81 3.28
CA ARG A 553 -38.21 -1.50 1.84
C ARG A 553 -36.81 -1.45 1.21
N THR A 554 -35.87 -0.78 1.88
CA THR A 554 -34.48 -0.70 1.45
C THR A 554 -33.82 -2.07 1.35
N THR A 555 -34.08 -2.96 2.31
CA THR A 555 -33.54 -4.33 2.27
C THR A 555 -34.18 -5.13 1.13
N LEU A 556 -35.49 -5.03 0.93
CA LEU A 556 -36.19 -5.69 -0.18
C LEU A 556 -35.67 -5.24 -1.56
N ASP A 557 -35.40 -3.94 -1.73
CA ASP A 557 -34.84 -3.40 -2.98
C ASP A 557 -33.47 -4.01 -3.30
N VAL A 558 -32.64 -4.27 -2.28
CA VAL A 558 -31.35 -4.97 -2.45
C VAL A 558 -31.57 -6.42 -2.92
N PHE A 559 -32.49 -7.16 -2.29
CA PHE A 559 -32.81 -8.53 -2.73
C PHE A 559 -33.34 -8.57 -4.18
N GLN A 560 -34.12 -7.57 -4.59
CA GLN A 560 -34.59 -7.46 -5.98
C GLN A 560 -33.46 -7.14 -6.95
N THR A 561 -32.59 -6.20 -6.59
CA THR A 561 -31.42 -5.79 -7.40
C THR A 561 -30.49 -6.98 -7.66
N PHE A 562 -30.27 -7.84 -6.67
CA PHE A 562 -29.41 -9.01 -6.75
C PHE A 562 -30.18 -10.34 -6.88
N SER A 563 -31.39 -10.31 -7.45
CA SER A 563 -32.29 -11.47 -7.56
C SER A 563 -31.67 -12.74 -8.16
N SER A 564 -30.67 -12.59 -9.05
CA SER A 564 -29.92 -13.72 -9.64
C SER A 564 -29.01 -14.46 -8.65
N ASN A 565 -28.62 -13.82 -7.54
CA ASN A 565 -27.64 -14.33 -6.57
C ASN A 565 -28.27 -14.72 -5.21
N VAL A 566 -29.58 -14.52 -5.04
CA VAL A 566 -30.27 -14.76 -3.77
C VAL A 566 -31.29 -15.87 -3.90
N CYS A 567 -31.37 -16.71 -2.86
CA CYS A 567 -32.40 -17.74 -2.72
C CYS A 567 -32.52 -18.71 -3.91
N GLN A 568 -31.40 -18.95 -4.60
CA GLN A 568 -31.35 -19.85 -5.76
C GLN A 568 -31.36 -21.33 -5.32
N PRO A 569 -32.19 -22.20 -5.94
CA PRO A 569 -32.24 -23.62 -5.64
C PRO A 569 -30.92 -24.31 -5.94
N TYR A 570 -30.47 -25.20 -5.03
CA TYR A 570 -29.28 -26.02 -5.24
C TYR A 570 -29.64 -27.30 -5.99
N SER A 571 -29.00 -27.52 -7.15
CA SER A 571 -29.20 -28.71 -7.99
C SER A 571 -28.01 -29.69 -7.98
N GLY A 572 -27.03 -29.49 -7.09
CA GLY A 572 -25.84 -30.33 -7.02
C GLY A 572 -25.97 -31.55 -6.10
N LEU A 573 -25.18 -32.59 -6.37
CA LEU A 573 -24.92 -33.66 -5.41
C LEU A 573 -23.81 -33.20 -4.46
N SER A 574 -24.16 -32.99 -3.18
CA SER A 574 -23.21 -32.79 -2.08
C SER A 574 -23.02 -34.16 -1.40
N GLN A 575 -21.81 -34.73 -1.47
CA GLN A 575 -21.46 -36.00 -0.84
C GLN A 575 -20.23 -35.85 0.05
N THR A 576 -20.43 -35.81 1.37
CA THR A 576 -19.36 -35.75 2.38
C THR A 576 -18.20 -36.66 2.00
N PRO A 577 -16.94 -36.18 1.98
CA PRO A 577 -15.83 -37.00 1.54
C PRO A 577 -15.67 -38.20 2.47
N THR A 578 -15.65 -39.39 1.89
CA THR A 578 -15.36 -40.64 2.58
C THR A 578 -13.93 -41.09 2.26
N ALA A 579 -13.40 -42.02 3.05
CA ALA A 579 -12.09 -42.61 2.77
C ALA A 579 -12.01 -43.19 1.34
N ALA A 580 -13.07 -43.87 0.91
CA ALA A 580 -13.15 -44.46 -0.42
C ALA A 580 -13.15 -43.40 -1.54
N THR A 581 -13.90 -42.30 -1.38
CA THR A 581 -13.96 -41.25 -2.41
C THR A 581 -12.67 -40.44 -2.50
N ILE A 582 -11.97 -40.22 -1.38
CA ILE A 582 -10.66 -39.54 -1.38
C ILE A 582 -9.58 -40.44 -1.99
N GLN A 583 -9.54 -41.73 -1.60
CA GLN A 583 -8.58 -42.68 -2.14
C GLN A 583 -8.76 -42.92 -3.64
N MET A 584 -9.99 -42.87 -4.15
CA MET A 584 -10.29 -43.00 -5.58
C MET A 584 -9.59 -41.93 -6.43
N CYS A 585 -9.39 -40.74 -5.87
CA CYS A 585 -8.69 -39.64 -6.52
C CYS A 585 -7.18 -39.73 -6.37
N ASP A 586 -6.68 -40.39 -5.33
CA ASP A 586 -5.25 -40.63 -5.08
C ASP A 586 -4.42 -39.34 -5.08
N GLY A 587 -5.01 -38.24 -4.61
CA GLY A 587 -4.40 -36.91 -4.62
C GLY A 587 -4.15 -36.30 -6.02
N VAL A 588 -4.64 -36.91 -7.10
CA VAL A 588 -4.48 -36.40 -8.47
C VAL A 588 -5.68 -35.53 -8.85
N PRO A 589 -5.50 -34.20 -9.04
CA PRO A 589 -6.57 -33.33 -9.48
C PRO A 589 -6.98 -33.68 -10.91
N TYR A 590 -8.26 -33.49 -11.20
CA TYR A 590 -8.93 -33.75 -12.48
C TYR A 590 -8.90 -35.20 -12.98
N ARG A 591 -8.51 -36.16 -12.14
CA ARG A 591 -8.60 -37.59 -12.42
C ARG A 591 -10.07 -38.02 -12.56
N GLN A 592 -10.40 -38.86 -13.53
CA GLN A 592 -11.74 -39.44 -13.62
C GLN A 592 -12.03 -40.34 -12.40
N CYS A 593 -13.18 -40.14 -11.76
CA CYS A 593 -13.67 -40.94 -10.63
C CYS A 593 -15.04 -41.56 -10.92
N ARG A 594 -15.46 -42.56 -10.13
CA ARG A 594 -16.74 -43.25 -10.26
C ARG A 594 -17.45 -43.28 -8.91
N LEU A 595 -18.50 -42.49 -8.77
CA LEU A 595 -19.31 -42.44 -7.56
C LEU A 595 -20.53 -43.36 -7.71
N PRO A 596 -21.04 -43.98 -6.63
CA PRO A 596 -22.31 -44.69 -6.69
C PRO A 596 -23.44 -43.72 -7.05
N GLY A 597 -24.31 -44.12 -7.97
CA GLY A 597 -25.48 -43.35 -8.41
C GLY A 597 -26.63 -43.41 -7.40
N LEU A 598 -27.69 -42.63 -7.67
CA LEU A 598 -28.91 -42.60 -6.84
C LEU A 598 -29.66 -43.94 -6.86
N GLU A 599 -29.50 -44.74 -7.91
CA GLU A 599 -30.08 -46.07 -8.05
C GLU A 599 -29.06 -47.15 -7.70
N ALA A 600 -29.48 -48.18 -6.97
CA ALA A 600 -28.61 -49.29 -6.56
C ALA A 600 -27.98 -49.99 -7.78
N GLY A 601 -26.65 -50.10 -7.79
CA GLY A 601 -25.88 -50.73 -8.88
C GLY A 601 -25.51 -49.80 -10.04
N THR A 602 -25.92 -48.53 -10.00
CA THR A 602 -25.50 -47.52 -10.98
C THR A 602 -24.27 -46.75 -10.51
N TRP A 603 -23.50 -46.21 -11.46
CA TRP A 603 -22.31 -45.40 -11.19
C TRP A 603 -22.36 -44.11 -11.98
N VAL A 604 -22.02 -43.00 -11.34
CA VAL A 604 -21.84 -41.70 -11.98
C VAL A 604 -20.35 -41.48 -12.20
N VAL A 605 -19.98 -41.18 -13.44
CA VAL A 605 -18.61 -40.76 -13.75
C VAL A 605 -18.45 -39.31 -13.32
N GLY A 606 -17.47 -39.06 -12.47
CA GLY A 606 -17.09 -37.73 -12.02
C GLY A 606 -15.64 -37.41 -12.36
N ILE A 607 -15.23 -36.23 -11.94
CA ILE A 607 -13.85 -35.75 -12.00
C ILE A 607 -13.44 -35.41 -10.57
N CYS A 608 -12.26 -35.86 -10.17
CA CYS A 608 -11.62 -35.51 -8.90
C CYS A 608 -11.22 -34.05 -8.93
N TYR A 609 -11.58 -33.28 -7.92
CA TYR A 609 -11.07 -31.93 -7.79
C TYR A 609 -11.16 -31.54 -6.31
N ASN A 610 -10.25 -30.68 -5.87
CA ASN A 610 -10.19 -30.27 -4.47
C ASN A 610 -11.25 -29.19 -4.23
N HIS A 611 -12.46 -29.60 -3.86
CA HIS A 611 -13.47 -28.64 -3.42
C HIS A 611 -13.15 -28.23 -1.98
N ARG A 612 -12.71 -26.98 -1.77
CA ARG A 612 -12.68 -26.42 -0.41
C ARG A 612 -14.09 -26.39 0.19
N SER A 613 -15.11 -26.28 -0.67
CA SER A 613 -16.53 -26.04 -0.39
C SER A 613 -17.54 -27.22 -0.46
N ARG A 614 -17.17 -28.50 -0.68
CA ARG A 614 -18.14 -29.62 -0.66
C ARG A 614 -18.06 -30.41 0.65
N LEU A 615 -19.25 -30.63 1.23
CA LEU A 615 -19.56 -31.93 1.81
C LEU A 615 -19.65 -32.83 0.60
#